data_AF-A0A9D5MUB0-F1
#
_entry.id   AF-A0A9D5MUB0-F1
#
_cell.length_a   1.000
_cell.length_b   1.000
_cell.length_c   1.000
_cell.angle_alpha   90.00
_cell.angle_beta   90.00
_cell.angle_gamma   90.00
#
_symmetry.space_group_name_H-M   'P 1'
#
loop_
_entity.id
_entity.type
_entity.pdbx_description
1 polymer ?
#
loop_
_entity_poly.entity_id
_entity_poly.type
_entity_poly.pdbx_seq_one_letter_code
_entity_poly.pdbx_strand_id
1 'polypeptide(L)'
;MKREKQKKKKSKVKSFILIAIMFLLIVWLVYGNVSLQTTVYEVPVSTEYSDMNGFTIVQISDLHNARFGKEQARLLKAVAEQEPDIIAVTGDLVDSSHTDLNIAMEFMKQAVGIAPVYYVTGNHEGWLGATYGELEKRLEEAGVFVLNNTMYSGQFEGMDLNIAGVHDPDMPGNNIVLAKQVIPELTADAEGYTILLSHRPELFDTYAESNINLVLSGHYHGGQFRIPFIGGVIAPGAGLFPEYTEGTFTKSGTTMVVSRGLGNSVIPVRINNRPEVVVVRLQVIDE
;
A
#
# COMPACT_ATOMS: atom_id res chain seq x y z
N MET A 1 15.19 -46.24 -39.94
CA MET A 1 15.45 -46.66 -38.54
C MET A 1 16.40 -45.77 -37.71
N LYS A 2 17.73 -45.69 -37.93
CA LYS A 2 18.65 -44.88 -37.07
C LYS A 2 18.36 -43.36 -37.10
N ARG A 3 18.10 -42.79 -38.28
CA ARG A 3 17.75 -41.35 -38.45
C ARG A 3 16.42 -40.99 -37.78
N GLU A 4 15.42 -41.85 -37.83
CA GLU A 4 14.13 -41.64 -37.13
C GLU A 4 14.27 -41.74 -35.61
N LYS A 5 15.06 -42.69 -35.10
CA LYS A 5 15.37 -42.77 -33.66
C LYS A 5 16.10 -41.52 -33.16
N GLN A 6 17.03 -40.97 -33.94
CA GLN A 6 17.69 -39.68 -33.62
C GLN A 6 16.74 -38.48 -33.69
N LYS A 7 15.86 -38.39 -34.70
CA LYS A 7 14.83 -37.34 -34.77
C LYS A 7 13.87 -37.41 -33.59
N LYS A 8 13.39 -38.61 -33.22
CA LYS A 8 12.55 -38.83 -32.02
C LYS A 8 13.29 -38.47 -30.72
N LYS A 9 14.58 -38.78 -30.58
CA LYS A 9 15.41 -38.38 -29.42
C LYS A 9 15.57 -36.85 -29.33
N LYS A 10 15.86 -36.16 -30.44
CA LYS A 10 15.96 -34.69 -30.49
C LYS A 10 14.62 -34.01 -30.19
N SER A 11 13.51 -34.57 -30.68
CA SER A 11 12.15 -34.08 -30.36
C SER A 11 11.84 -34.24 -28.86
N LYS A 12 12.16 -35.39 -28.24
CA LYS A 12 12.01 -35.57 -26.79
C LYS A 12 12.83 -34.59 -25.95
N VAL A 13 14.06 -34.29 -26.37
CA VAL A 13 14.92 -33.30 -25.68
C VAL A 13 14.31 -31.89 -25.78
N LYS A 14 13.82 -31.48 -26.96
CA LYS A 14 13.14 -30.18 -27.11
C LYS A 14 11.88 -30.07 -26.25
N SER A 15 11.06 -31.13 -26.21
CA SER A 15 9.88 -31.18 -25.33
C SER A 15 10.27 -31.09 -23.85
N PHE A 16 11.33 -31.78 -23.43
CA PHE A 16 11.83 -31.69 -22.06
C PHE A 16 12.30 -30.26 -21.70
N ILE A 17 13.04 -29.59 -22.59
CA ILE A 17 13.48 -28.20 -22.38
C ILE A 17 12.27 -27.27 -22.27
N LEU A 18 11.27 -27.41 -23.15
CA LEU A 18 10.06 -26.57 -23.09
C LEU A 18 9.30 -26.76 -21.77
N ILE A 19 9.15 -28.01 -21.32
CA ILE A 19 8.51 -28.33 -20.03
C ILE A 19 9.31 -27.71 -18.87
N ALA A 20 10.64 -27.79 -18.89
CA ALA A 20 11.48 -27.20 -17.87
C ALA A 20 11.35 -25.66 -17.83
N ILE A 21 11.32 -25.00 -18.98
CA ILE A 21 11.11 -23.55 -19.07
C ILE A 21 9.73 -23.16 -18.51
N MET A 22 8.68 -23.87 -18.92
CA MET A 22 7.32 -23.60 -18.43
C MET A 22 7.22 -23.83 -16.92
N PHE A 23 7.86 -24.88 -16.40
CA PHE A 23 7.93 -25.12 -14.96
C PHE A 23 8.63 -23.97 -14.23
N LEU A 24 9.77 -23.49 -14.72
CA LEU A 24 10.48 -22.35 -14.12
C LEU A 24 9.66 -21.05 -14.19
N LEU A 25 8.93 -20.81 -15.27
CA LEU A 25 8.03 -19.66 -15.40
C LEU A 25 6.88 -19.73 -14.39
N ILE A 26 6.28 -20.91 -14.19
CA ILE A 26 5.24 -21.11 -13.18
C ILE A 26 5.81 -20.87 -11.77
N VAL A 27 6.97 -21.45 -11.45
CA VAL A 27 7.63 -21.24 -10.16
C VAL A 27 7.92 -19.76 -9.93
N TRP A 28 8.42 -19.06 -10.94
CA TRP A 28 8.69 -17.63 -10.88
C TRP A 28 7.41 -16.79 -10.68
N LEU A 29 6.33 -17.09 -11.40
CA LEU A 29 5.04 -16.42 -11.23
C LEU A 29 4.47 -16.66 -9.83
N VAL A 30 4.42 -17.92 -9.38
CA VAL A 30 3.93 -18.28 -8.04
C VAL A 30 4.76 -17.56 -6.98
N TYR A 31 6.08 -17.66 -7.05
CA TYR A 31 6.98 -16.96 -6.14
C TYR A 31 6.72 -15.44 -6.14
N GLY A 32 6.62 -14.81 -7.31
CA GLY A 32 6.36 -13.38 -7.44
C GLY A 32 5.03 -12.93 -6.83
N ASN A 33 4.03 -13.81 -6.76
CA ASN A 33 2.70 -13.50 -6.22
C ASN A 33 2.56 -13.80 -4.72
N VAL A 34 3.37 -14.69 -4.14
CA VAL A 34 3.23 -15.12 -2.72
C VAL A 34 4.38 -14.69 -1.82
N SER A 35 5.44 -14.13 -2.39
CA SER A 35 6.62 -13.66 -1.64
C SER A 35 6.51 -12.17 -1.32
N LEU A 36 6.25 -11.87 -0.04
CA LEU A 36 6.35 -10.52 0.50
C LEU A 36 7.73 -9.92 0.22
N GLN A 37 7.76 -8.66 -0.15
CA GLN A 37 8.95 -7.82 -0.23
C GLN A 37 8.77 -6.66 0.74
N THR A 38 9.73 -6.46 1.64
CA THR A 38 9.83 -5.23 2.43
C THR A 38 10.69 -4.24 1.67
N THR A 39 10.17 -3.03 1.45
CA THR A 39 10.90 -1.94 0.79
C THR A 39 11.00 -0.77 1.74
N VAL A 40 12.22 -0.26 1.95
CA VAL A 40 12.48 0.89 2.81
C VAL A 40 12.65 2.14 1.95
N TYR A 41 11.92 3.19 2.27
CA TYR A 41 12.07 4.53 1.72
C TYR A 41 12.55 5.46 2.83
N GLU A 42 13.74 6.01 2.63
CA GLU A 42 14.28 7.07 3.47
C GLU A 42 13.70 8.40 2.94
N VAL A 43 12.82 9.03 3.72
CA VAL A 43 12.17 10.29 3.33
C VAL A 43 12.89 11.44 4.03
N PRO A 44 13.44 12.39 3.26
CA PRO A 44 14.08 13.57 3.84
C PRO A 44 13.08 14.41 4.63
N VAL A 45 13.49 14.86 5.82
CA VAL A 45 12.80 15.90 6.57
C VAL A 45 13.68 17.13 6.71
N SER A 46 13.08 18.32 6.62
CA SER A 46 13.77 19.59 6.82
C SER A 46 14.25 19.72 8.26
N THR A 47 15.24 20.58 8.47
CA THR A 47 15.87 20.79 9.80
C THR A 47 14.90 21.29 10.86
N GLU A 48 13.82 21.98 10.46
CA GLU A 48 12.73 22.39 11.34
C GLU A 48 11.96 21.21 11.95
N TYR A 49 11.98 20.04 11.30
CA TYR A 49 11.37 18.79 11.76
C TYR A 49 12.41 17.76 12.21
N SER A 50 13.57 18.22 12.71
CA SER A 50 14.68 17.32 13.02
C SER A 50 14.42 16.32 14.14
N ASP A 51 13.49 16.61 15.05
CA ASP A 51 13.05 15.67 16.09
C ASP A 51 12.27 14.47 15.52
N MET A 52 11.79 14.56 14.26
CA MET A 52 11.19 13.41 13.56
C MET A 52 12.24 12.41 13.04
N ASN A 53 13.53 12.68 13.22
CA ASN A 53 14.58 11.80 12.72
C ASN A 53 14.47 10.40 13.33
N GLY A 54 14.39 9.39 12.48
CA GLY A 54 14.23 7.99 12.88
C GLY A 54 12.78 7.54 13.06
N PHE A 55 11.80 8.45 12.98
CA PHE A 55 10.38 8.08 13.02
C PHE A 55 10.08 7.09 11.89
N THR A 56 9.58 5.91 12.28
CA THR A 56 9.41 4.76 11.41
C THR A 56 7.94 4.42 11.24
N ILE A 57 7.49 4.42 9.99
CA ILE A 57 6.12 4.10 9.61
C ILE A 57 6.14 2.83 8.80
N VAL A 58 5.33 1.84 9.16
CA VAL A 58 5.05 0.72 8.27
C VAL A 58 3.72 0.95 7.58
N GLN A 59 3.76 1.11 6.26
CA GLN A 59 2.57 1.25 5.43
C GLN A 59 2.14 -0.10 4.86
N ILE A 60 0.86 -0.40 5.06
CA ILE A 60 0.14 -1.54 4.53
C ILE A 60 -0.95 -1.02 3.60
N SER A 61 -1.02 -1.54 2.38
CA SER A 61 -2.02 -1.10 1.41
C SER A 61 -2.57 -2.29 0.64
N ASP A 62 -3.83 -2.19 0.23
CA ASP A 62 -4.45 -3.10 -0.73
C ASP A 62 -4.31 -4.56 -0.30
N LEU A 63 -4.63 -4.90 0.96
CA LEU A 63 -4.55 -6.27 1.44
C LEU A 63 -5.51 -7.19 0.67
N HIS A 64 -6.69 -6.69 0.27
CA HIS A 64 -7.68 -7.44 -0.51
C HIS A 64 -7.97 -8.84 0.01
N ASN A 65 -8.10 -8.99 1.34
CA ASN A 65 -8.27 -10.30 1.97
C ASN A 65 -7.17 -11.34 1.64
N ALA A 66 -5.98 -10.92 1.17
CA ALA A 66 -4.85 -11.81 0.98
C ALA A 66 -4.31 -12.29 2.33
N ARG A 67 -3.84 -13.54 2.36
CA ARG A 67 -3.23 -14.16 3.56
C ARG A 67 -1.75 -14.44 3.33
N PHE A 68 -0.91 -13.94 4.22
CA PHE A 68 0.53 -14.20 4.22
C PHE A 68 0.92 -15.06 5.43
N GLY A 69 0.87 -16.37 5.22
CA GLY A 69 1.02 -17.35 6.29
C GLY A 69 -0.28 -17.58 7.07
N LYS A 70 -0.25 -18.51 8.03
CA LYS A 70 -1.37 -18.76 8.92
C LYS A 70 -1.59 -17.51 9.81
N GLU A 71 -2.84 -17.04 9.91
CA GLU A 71 -3.21 -15.89 10.75
C GLU A 71 -2.32 -14.65 10.50
N GLN A 72 -1.93 -14.43 9.25
CA GLN A 72 -1.05 -13.32 8.82
C GLN A 72 0.36 -13.32 9.44
N ALA A 73 0.81 -14.43 10.02
CA ALA A 73 2.07 -14.48 10.76
C ALA A 73 3.30 -14.03 9.97
N ARG A 74 3.37 -14.25 8.65
CA ARG A 74 4.50 -13.76 7.84
C ARG A 74 4.45 -12.25 7.63
N LEU A 75 3.25 -11.70 7.42
CA LEU A 75 3.07 -10.25 7.27
C LEU A 75 3.35 -9.55 8.60
N LEU A 76 2.73 -10.00 9.69
CA LEU A 76 2.93 -9.44 11.02
C LEU A 76 4.39 -9.51 11.46
N LYS A 77 5.09 -10.61 11.15
CA LYS A 77 6.54 -10.70 11.39
C LYS A 77 7.30 -9.65 10.60
N ALA A 78 7.02 -9.50 9.30
CA ALA A 78 7.69 -8.50 8.47
C ALA A 78 7.45 -7.06 8.95
N VAL A 79 6.26 -6.78 9.50
CA VAL A 79 5.91 -5.49 10.14
C VAL A 79 6.66 -5.31 11.45
N ALA A 80 6.58 -6.29 12.36
CA ALA A 80 7.17 -6.20 13.70
C ALA A 80 8.71 -6.10 13.66
N GLU A 81 9.36 -6.74 12.70
CA GLU A 81 10.82 -6.66 12.50
C GLU A 81 11.31 -5.24 12.13
N GLN A 82 10.41 -4.31 11.79
CA GLN A 82 10.77 -2.93 11.48
C GLN A 82 10.66 -1.99 12.69
N GLU A 83 10.11 -2.47 13.82
CA GLU A 83 9.90 -1.67 15.03
C GLU A 83 9.21 -0.32 14.76
N PRO A 84 8.03 -0.30 14.10
CA PRO A 84 7.38 0.95 13.71
C PRO A 84 6.85 1.75 14.90
N ASP A 85 6.92 3.07 14.79
CA ASP A 85 6.22 4.01 15.68
C ASP A 85 4.72 4.02 15.38
N ILE A 86 4.34 3.91 14.10
CA ILE A 86 2.95 3.75 13.66
C ILE A 86 2.82 2.77 12.50
N ILE A 87 1.65 2.18 12.37
CA ILE A 87 1.24 1.40 11.18
C ILE A 87 0.16 2.20 10.44
N ALA A 88 0.40 2.49 9.17
CA ALA A 88 -0.55 3.18 8.31
C ALA A 88 -1.20 2.17 7.34
N VAL A 89 -2.52 2.04 7.37
CA VAL A 89 -3.28 1.19 6.46
C VAL A 89 -4.03 2.06 5.46
N THR A 90 -3.54 2.12 4.23
CA THR A 90 -3.97 3.10 3.22
C THR A 90 -5.06 2.57 2.28
N GLY A 91 -6.07 1.89 2.82
CA GLY A 91 -7.23 1.42 2.08
C GLY A 91 -7.15 0.02 1.48
N ASP A 92 -8.30 -0.45 0.99
CA ASP A 92 -8.49 -1.73 0.31
C ASP A 92 -8.03 -2.92 1.16
N LEU A 93 -8.50 -2.96 2.41
CA LEU A 93 -8.22 -4.06 3.34
C LEU A 93 -8.95 -5.34 2.92
N VAL A 94 -10.13 -5.18 2.30
CA VAL A 94 -11.01 -6.25 1.84
C VAL A 94 -11.18 -6.25 0.33
N ASP A 95 -11.47 -7.42 -0.26
CA ASP A 95 -11.94 -7.52 -1.64
C ASP A 95 -13.49 -7.50 -1.65
N SER A 96 -14.10 -6.42 -2.15
CA SER A 96 -15.56 -6.32 -2.35
C SER A 96 -16.18 -7.44 -3.19
N SER A 97 -15.43 -8.11 -4.07
CA SER A 97 -15.92 -9.24 -4.87
C SER A 97 -15.92 -10.57 -4.10
N HIS A 98 -15.07 -10.70 -3.08
CA HIS A 98 -14.87 -11.92 -2.28
C HIS A 98 -14.69 -11.57 -0.80
N THR A 99 -15.61 -10.79 -0.25
CA THR A 99 -15.44 -10.17 1.06
C THR A 99 -15.38 -11.18 2.19
N ASP A 100 -14.29 -11.12 2.97
CA ASP A 100 -14.17 -11.83 4.24
C ASP A 100 -13.60 -10.90 5.32
N LEU A 101 -14.49 -10.33 6.12
CA LEU A 101 -14.10 -9.43 7.21
C LEU A 101 -13.22 -10.13 8.26
N ASN A 102 -13.28 -11.45 8.40
CA ASN A 102 -12.44 -12.16 9.36
C ASN A 102 -10.99 -12.17 8.92
N ILE A 103 -10.70 -12.32 7.63
CA ILE A 103 -9.32 -12.26 7.12
C ILE A 103 -8.72 -10.87 7.32
N ALA A 104 -9.49 -9.82 7.04
CA ALA A 104 -9.08 -8.45 7.30
C ALA A 104 -8.75 -8.25 8.79
N MET A 105 -9.65 -8.69 9.68
CA MET A 105 -9.46 -8.52 11.12
C MET A 105 -8.39 -9.43 11.73
N GLU A 106 -8.02 -10.56 11.11
CA GLU A 106 -6.87 -11.38 11.55
C GLU A 106 -5.58 -10.54 11.58
N PHE A 107 -5.37 -9.67 10.59
CA PHE A 107 -4.24 -8.74 10.56
C PHE A 107 -4.44 -7.63 11.59
N MET A 108 -5.54 -6.88 11.50
CA MET A 108 -5.73 -5.65 12.29
C MET A 108 -5.65 -5.89 13.79
N LYS A 109 -6.26 -6.97 14.31
CA LYS A 109 -6.25 -7.30 15.74
C LYS A 109 -4.85 -7.60 16.30
N GLN A 110 -3.94 -8.05 15.46
CA GLN A 110 -2.56 -8.33 15.86
C GLN A 110 -1.65 -7.12 15.61
N ALA A 111 -1.91 -6.35 14.54
CA ALA A 111 -1.16 -5.15 14.20
C ALA A 111 -1.22 -4.08 15.29
N VAL A 112 -2.40 -3.88 15.91
CA VAL A 112 -2.58 -2.96 17.05
C VAL A 112 -1.73 -3.32 18.28
N GLY A 113 -1.27 -4.58 18.39
CA GLY A 113 -0.35 -5.02 19.42
C GLY A 113 1.13 -4.75 19.10
N ILE A 114 1.44 -4.32 17.88
CA ILE A 114 2.80 -3.95 17.44
C ILE A 114 3.00 -2.44 17.61
N ALA A 115 2.08 -1.64 17.07
CA ALA A 115 2.11 -0.17 17.14
C ALA A 115 0.70 0.41 16.92
N PRO A 116 0.44 1.69 17.25
CA PRO A 116 -0.80 2.37 16.88
C PRO A 116 -1.09 2.24 15.38
N VAL A 117 -2.33 1.84 15.05
CA VAL A 117 -2.76 1.61 13.66
C VAL A 117 -3.73 2.69 13.22
N TYR A 118 -3.39 3.38 12.14
CA TYR A 118 -4.24 4.38 11.49
C TYR A 118 -4.72 3.84 10.16
N TYR A 119 -6.01 4.00 9.87
CA TYR A 119 -6.66 3.39 8.72
C TYR A 119 -7.49 4.42 7.95
N VAL A 120 -7.41 4.37 6.62
CA VAL A 120 -8.35 5.05 5.71
C VAL A 120 -8.98 4.03 4.78
N THR A 121 -10.17 4.35 4.29
CA THR A 121 -10.88 3.54 3.30
C THR A 121 -10.20 3.58 1.94
N GLY A 122 -10.29 2.49 1.17
CA GLY A 122 -10.10 2.47 -0.27
C GLY A 122 -11.43 2.31 -1.01
N ASN A 123 -11.36 2.11 -2.33
CA ASN A 123 -12.56 1.99 -3.15
C ASN A 123 -13.32 0.69 -2.90
N HIS A 124 -12.65 -0.41 -2.54
CA HIS A 124 -13.35 -1.66 -2.23
C HIS A 124 -14.23 -1.52 -0.99
N GLU A 125 -13.83 -0.71 -0.01
CA GLU A 125 -14.70 -0.39 1.13
C GLU A 125 -15.93 0.42 0.73
N GLY A 126 -15.79 1.38 -0.20
CA GLY A 126 -16.93 2.10 -0.78
C GLY A 126 -17.92 1.17 -1.50
N TRP A 127 -17.41 0.10 -2.11
CA TRP A 127 -18.20 -0.89 -2.83
C TRP A 127 -18.85 -1.96 -1.94
N LEU A 128 -18.51 -2.03 -0.65
CA LEU A 128 -19.15 -2.95 0.31
C LEU A 128 -20.61 -2.59 0.63
N GLY A 129 -21.02 -1.36 0.35
CA GLY A 129 -22.33 -0.85 0.74
C GLY A 129 -22.55 -0.95 2.25
N ALA A 130 -23.67 -1.55 2.67
CA ALA A 130 -24.04 -1.64 4.09
C ALA A 130 -23.03 -2.44 4.95
N THR A 131 -22.22 -3.32 4.34
CA THR A 131 -21.24 -4.15 5.05
C THR A 131 -20.07 -3.33 5.59
N TYR A 132 -19.78 -2.15 5.01
CA TYR A 132 -18.70 -1.28 5.48
C TYR A 132 -18.88 -0.89 6.95
N GLY A 133 -20.10 -0.59 7.39
CA GLY A 133 -20.37 -0.22 8.79
C GLY A 133 -20.05 -1.34 9.79
N GLU A 134 -20.12 -2.61 9.39
CA GLU A 134 -19.66 -3.73 10.23
C GLU A 134 -18.13 -3.77 10.31
N LEU A 135 -17.44 -3.57 9.17
CA LEU A 135 -15.98 -3.52 9.12
C LEU A 135 -15.46 -2.38 10.00
N GLU A 136 -15.96 -1.17 9.78
CA GLU A 136 -15.59 0.04 10.53
C GLU A 136 -15.73 -0.17 12.04
N LYS A 137 -16.90 -0.63 12.48
CA LYS A 137 -17.13 -0.94 13.90
C LYS A 137 -16.13 -1.95 14.44
N ARG A 138 -15.81 -3.00 13.69
CA ARG A 138 -14.84 -4.03 14.12
C ARG A 138 -13.41 -3.48 14.19
N LEU A 139 -13.05 -2.54 13.32
CA LEU A 139 -11.76 -1.84 13.35
C LEU A 139 -11.65 -0.97 14.61
N GLU A 140 -12.66 -0.15 14.87
CA GLU A 140 -12.71 0.70 16.07
C GLU A 140 -12.68 -0.13 17.36
N GLU A 141 -13.47 -1.21 17.44
CA GLU A 141 -13.47 -2.14 18.58
C GLU A 141 -12.12 -2.84 18.78
N ALA A 142 -11.32 -2.98 17.73
CA ALA A 142 -9.97 -3.51 17.81
C ALA A 142 -8.92 -2.47 18.24
N GLY A 143 -9.29 -1.20 18.39
CA GLY A 143 -8.38 -0.11 18.75
C GLY A 143 -7.67 0.53 17.56
N VAL A 144 -8.21 0.38 16.35
CA VAL A 144 -7.71 1.05 15.14
C VAL A 144 -8.27 2.48 15.10
N PHE A 145 -7.42 3.44 14.78
CA PHE A 145 -7.84 4.82 14.49
C PHE A 145 -8.34 4.89 13.05
N VAL A 146 -9.65 4.80 12.86
CA VAL A 146 -10.30 4.98 11.55
C VAL A 146 -10.40 6.48 11.25
N LEU A 147 -9.68 6.92 10.22
CA LEU A 147 -9.55 8.33 9.85
C LEU A 147 -10.53 8.68 8.70
N ASN A 148 -11.67 9.21 9.08
CA ASN A 148 -12.80 9.49 8.19
C ASN A 148 -12.92 10.98 7.88
N ASN A 149 -11.99 11.53 7.10
CA ASN A 149 -11.80 12.98 6.98
C ASN A 149 -11.51 13.62 8.34
N THR A 150 -10.67 12.96 9.12
CA THR A 150 -10.31 13.36 10.49
C THR A 150 -8.80 13.36 10.65
N MET A 151 -8.34 14.10 11.67
CA MET A 151 -6.94 14.21 12.03
C MET A 151 -6.77 13.87 13.50
N TYR A 152 -5.75 13.07 13.80
CA TYR A 152 -5.27 12.86 15.15
C TYR A 152 -3.97 13.66 15.32
N SER A 153 -3.95 14.52 16.33
CA SER A 153 -2.77 15.32 16.68
C SER A 153 -2.19 14.79 17.99
N GLY A 154 -0.87 14.64 18.02
CA GLY A 154 -0.12 14.22 19.18
C GLY A 154 1.28 14.82 19.16
N GLN A 155 2.18 14.22 19.93
CA GLN A 155 3.58 14.61 19.95
C GLN A 155 4.49 13.40 19.78
N PHE A 156 5.58 13.58 19.05
CA PHE A 156 6.69 12.63 18.96
C PHE A 156 7.99 13.35 19.32
N GLU A 157 8.71 12.86 20.33
CA GLU A 157 9.94 13.51 20.85
C GLU A 157 9.76 15.02 21.15
N GLY A 158 8.55 15.44 21.53
CA GLY A 158 8.21 16.83 21.84
C GLY A 158 7.78 17.68 20.63
N MET A 159 7.83 17.14 19.41
CA MET A 159 7.35 17.78 18.19
C MET A 159 5.89 17.46 17.93
N ASP A 160 5.11 18.46 17.52
CA ASP A 160 3.72 18.24 17.12
C ASP A 160 3.65 17.41 15.84
N LEU A 161 2.88 16.32 15.92
CA LEU A 161 2.70 15.35 14.85
C LEU A 161 1.21 15.18 14.58
N ASN A 162 0.83 15.39 13.32
CA ASN A 162 -0.53 15.18 12.83
C ASN A 162 -0.60 13.96 11.93
N ILE A 163 -1.59 13.11 12.16
CA ILE A 163 -1.93 11.98 11.31
C ILE A 163 -3.34 12.22 10.81
N ALA A 164 -3.43 12.74 9.58
CA ALA A 164 -4.67 13.02 8.89
C ALA A 164 -5.04 11.86 7.97
N GLY A 165 -6.33 11.65 7.76
CA GLY A 165 -6.80 10.68 6.79
C GLY A 165 -8.09 11.13 6.13
N VAL A 166 -8.20 10.88 4.83
CA VAL A 166 -9.37 11.21 4.02
C VAL A 166 -10.05 9.96 3.51
N HIS A 167 -11.38 10.03 3.37
CA HIS A 167 -12.16 9.00 2.75
C HIS A 167 -11.78 8.80 1.28
N ASP A 168 -11.98 7.57 0.81
CA ASP A 168 -11.87 7.30 -0.60
C ASP A 168 -13.02 7.98 -1.37
N PRO A 169 -12.76 8.57 -2.55
CA PRO A 169 -13.79 9.12 -3.42
C PRO A 169 -14.96 8.19 -3.76
N ASP A 170 -14.77 6.87 -3.73
CA ASP A 170 -15.82 5.89 -4.02
C ASP A 170 -16.71 5.57 -2.81
N MET A 171 -16.41 6.11 -1.63
CA MET A 171 -17.29 5.99 -0.46
C MET A 171 -18.66 6.65 -0.73
N PRO A 172 -19.78 6.09 -0.22
CA PRO A 172 -21.10 6.68 -0.41
C PRO A 172 -21.17 8.15 0.00
N GLY A 173 -21.57 9.02 -0.93
CA GLY A 173 -21.66 10.48 -0.71
C GLY A 173 -20.35 11.25 -0.91
N ASN A 174 -19.23 10.57 -1.15
CA ASN A 174 -17.96 11.20 -1.52
C ASN A 174 -17.77 11.22 -3.04
N ASN A 175 -16.73 11.93 -3.48
CA ASN A 175 -16.20 11.93 -4.84
C ASN A 175 -14.85 12.68 -4.85
N ILE A 176 -14.18 12.66 -6.01
CA ILE A 176 -12.87 13.28 -6.17
C ILE A 176 -12.89 14.81 -5.96
N VAL A 177 -14.00 15.48 -6.27
CA VAL A 177 -14.13 16.94 -6.08
C VAL A 177 -14.25 17.27 -4.60
N LEU A 178 -15.04 16.49 -3.86
CA LEU A 178 -15.18 16.66 -2.42
C LEU A 178 -13.87 16.36 -1.70
N ALA A 179 -13.17 15.29 -2.08
CA ALA A 179 -11.84 14.99 -1.53
C ALA A 179 -10.89 16.19 -1.70
N LYS A 180 -10.89 16.84 -2.89
CA LYS A 180 -10.08 18.04 -3.16
C LYS A 180 -10.45 19.27 -2.33
N GLN A 181 -11.67 19.33 -1.80
CA GLN A 181 -12.12 20.41 -0.91
C GLN A 181 -11.78 20.09 0.56
N VAL A 182 -12.01 18.85 0.97
CA VAL A 182 -11.78 18.38 2.34
C VAL A 182 -10.30 18.39 2.71
N ILE A 183 -9.40 18.01 1.79
CA ILE A 183 -7.96 17.92 2.10
C ILE A 183 -7.42 19.27 2.61
N PRO A 184 -7.56 20.40 1.89
CA PRO A 184 -7.11 21.71 2.39
C PRO A 184 -7.79 22.11 3.70
N GLU A 185 -9.10 21.86 3.86
CA GLU A 185 -9.84 22.22 5.07
C GLU A 185 -9.37 21.43 6.30
N LEU A 186 -9.08 20.14 6.13
CA LEU A 186 -8.65 19.25 7.18
C LEU A 186 -7.27 19.62 7.74
N THR A 187 -6.40 20.18 6.90
CA THR A 187 -5.01 20.51 7.26
C THR A 187 -4.74 22.01 7.37
N ALA A 188 -5.76 22.86 7.24
CA ALA A 188 -5.58 24.32 7.18
C ALA A 188 -4.90 24.91 8.43
N ASP A 189 -5.26 24.39 9.61
CA ASP A 189 -4.78 24.85 10.91
C ASP A 189 -3.79 23.85 11.55
N ALA A 190 -3.25 22.92 10.76
CA ALA A 190 -2.31 21.92 11.26
C ALA A 190 -0.93 22.56 11.52
N GLU A 191 -0.47 22.51 12.77
CA GLU A 191 0.89 22.90 13.17
C GLU A 191 1.77 21.65 13.34
N GLY A 192 3.07 21.75 13.04
CA GLY A 192 4.00 20.63 13.14
C GLY A 192 4.04 19.74 11.89
N TYR A 193 4.55 18.52 12.06
CA TYR A 193 4.73 17.58 10.93
C TYR A 193 3.41 16.86 10.63
N THR A 194 2.95 16.91 9.38
CA THR A 194 1.68 16.31 8.97
C THR A 194 1.89 15.14 8.01
N ILE A 195 1.37 13.98 8.42
CA ILE A 195 1.29 12.76 7.63
C ILE A 195 -0.17 12.58 7.18
N LEU A 196 -0.42 12.56 5.87
CA LEU A 196 -1.73 12.26 5.29
C LEU A 196 -1.79 10.82 4.77
N LEU A 197 -2.82 10.09 5.20
CA LEU A 197 -3.20 8.80 4.65
C LEU A 197 -4.31 9.02 3.60
N SER A 198 -4.10 8.53 2.38
CA SER A 198 -5.10 8.59 1.33
C SER A 198 -4.91 7.47 0.33
N HIS A 199 -5.98 6.80 -0.08
CA HIS A 199 -5.87 5.72 -1.05
C HIS A 199 -5.52 6.22 -2.47
N ARG A 200 -5.71 7.51 -2.81
CA ARG A 200 -5.63 8.01 -4.19
C ARG A 200 -4.32 8.75 -4.53
N PRO A 201 -3.37 8.14 -5.24
CA PRO A 201 -2.12 8.81 -5.61
C PRO A 201 -2.30 9.91 -6.66
N GLU A 202 -3.38 9.88 -7.47
CA GLU A 202 -3.69 10.92 -8.47
C GLU A 202 -4.00 12.30 -7.89
N LEU A 203 -4.24 12.40 -6.58
CA LEU A 203 -4.50 13.66 -5.89
C LEU A 203 -3.22 14.37 -5.43
N PHE A 204 -2.05 13.92 -5.88
CA PHE A 204 -0.75 14.45 -5.45
C PHE A 204 -0.63 15.98 -5.53
N ASP A 205 -1.15 16.58 -6.60
CA ASP A 205 -1.17 18.03 -6.76
C ASP A 205 -1.92 18.73 -5.62
N THR A 206 -3.06 18.20 -5.22
CA THR A 206 -3.86 18.75 -4.11
C THR A 206 -3.14 18.60 -2.77
N TYR A 207 -2.44 17.48 -2.55
CA TYR A 207 -1.65 17.30 -1.34
C TYR A 207 -0.51 18.32 -1.25
N ALA A 208 0.19 18.53 -2.37
CA ALA A 208 1.27 19.50 -2.48
C ALA A 208 0.79 20.94 -2.31
N GLU A 209 -0.35 21.30 -2.89
CA GLU A 209 -0.98 22.61 -2.73
C GLU A 209 -1.46 22.87 -1.28
N SER A 210 -1.68 21.81 -0.51
CA SER A 210 -2.08 21.87 0.90
C SER A 210 -0.89 21.84 1.88
N ASN A 211 0.35 21.92 1.37
CA ASN A 211 1.60 21.94 2.15
C ASN A 211 1.78 20.74 3.12
N ILE A 212 1.28 19.57 2.75
CA ILE A 212 1.39 18.36 3.57
C ILE A 212 2.84 17.86 3.52
N ASN A 213 3.43 17.42 4.64
CA ASN A 213 4.83 16.97 4.63
C ASN A 213 4.99 15.59 3.99
N LEU A 214 4.22 14.60 4.47
CA LEU A 214 4.27 13.22 3.99
C LEU A 214 2.87 12.73 3.61
N VAL A 215 2.76 12.06 2.46
CA VAL A 215 1.54 11.37 2.03
C VAL A 215 1.84 9.89 1.85
N LEU A 216 0.98 9.03 2.37
CA LEU A 216 1.03 7.58 2.18
C LEU A 216 -0.16 7.14 1.34
N SER A 217 0.12 6.50 0.20
CA SER A 217 -0.91 6.15 -0.79
C SER A 217 -0.75 4.78 -1.44
N GLY A 218 -1.84 4.28 -2.02
CA GLY A 218 -2.00 2.91 -2.55
C GLY A 218 -2.71 2.88 -3.90
N HIS A 219 -3.63 1.94 -4.09
CA HIS A 219 -4.62 1.88 -5.19
C HIS A 219 -4.12 1.38 -6.55
N TYR A 220 -2.93 1.78 -6.99
CA TYR A 220 -2.45 1.40 -8.35
C TYR A 220 -1.79 0.04 -8.42
N HIS A 221 -1.65 -0.66 -7.29
CA HIS A 221 -1.09 -2.01 -7.23
C HIS A 221 0.26 -2.16 -7.96
N GLY A 222 1.14 -1.15 -7.98
CA GLY A 222 2.39 -1.25 -8.73
C GLY A 222 2.25 -1.26 -10.26
N GLY A 223 1.07 -0.94 -10.79
CA GLY A 223 0.72 -1.08 -12.20
C GLY A 223 0.51 -2.54 -12.64
N GLN A 224 0.23 -3.45 -11.68
CA GLN A 224 -0.05 -4.88 -11.79
C GLN A 224 1.08 -5.74 -12.42
N PHE A 225 1.54 -5.35 -13.60
CA PHE A 225 2.67 -5.88 -14.33
C PHE A 225 3.75 -4.81 -14.41
N ARG A 226 4.98 -5.18 -14.06
CA ARG A 226 6.13 -4.29 -14.15
C ARG A 226 7.10 -4.76 -15.21
N ILE A 227 7.42 -3.87 -16.15
CA ILE A 227 8.46 -4.11 -17.16
C ILE A 227 9.75 -3.46 -16.63
N PRO A 228 10.87 -4.20 -16.54
CA PRO A 228 12.14 -3.63 -16.13
C PRO A 228 12.46 -2.36 -16.92
N PHE A 229 12.88 -1.31 -16.22
CA PHE A 229 13.25 0.02 -16.76
C PHE A 229 12.09 0.87 -17.32
N ILE A 230 10.88 0.32 -17.47
CA ILE A 230 9.70 1.07 -17.94
C ILE A 230 8.74 1.36 -16.78
N GLY A 231 8.58 0.41 -15.84
CA GLY A 231 7.69 0.56 -14.68
C GLY A 231 6.36 -0.18 -14.84
N GLY A 232 5.34 0.31 -14.14
CA GLY A 232 4.00 -0.29 -14.09
C GLY A 232 3.25 -0.12 -15.41
N VAL A 233 2.50 -1.14 -15.82
CA VAL A 233 1.85 -1.17 -17.14
C VAL A 233 0.38 -0.78 -17.09
N ILE A 234 -0.36 -1.21 -16.06
CA ILE A 234 -1.81 -1.01 -16.00
C ILE A 234 -2.30 -0.86 -14.57
N ALA A 235 -3.10 0.16 -14.29
CA ALA A 235 -3.73 0.34 -12.98
C ALA A 235 -5.22 0.62 -13.10
N PRO A 236 -6.01 0.31 -12.05
CA PRO A 236 -7.42 0.69 -11.96
C PRO A 236 -7.59 2.21 -12.17
N GLY A 237 -8.56 2.63 -13.00
CA GLY A 237 -8.87 4.04 -13.24
C GLY A 237 -7.85 4.85 -14.06
N ALA A 238 -6.57 4.52 -14.01
CA ALA A 238 -5.49 5.29 -14.65
C ALA A 238 -5.10 4.82 -16.06
N GLY A 239 -5.53 3.63 -16.48
CA GLY A 239 -5.24 3.10 -17.82
C GLY A 239 -3.82 2.54 -17.92
N LEU A 240 -3.15 2.80 -19.06
CA LEU A 240 -1.82 2.27 -19.35
C LEU A 240 -0.71 3.23 -18.91
N PHE A 241 0.36 2.67 -18.33
CA PHE A 241 1.54 3.38 -17.82
C PHE A 241 1.20 4.53 -16.85
N PRO A 242 0.60 4.22 -15.69
CA PRO A 242 0.30 5.22 -14.69
C PRO A 242 1.60 5.84 -14.16
N GLU A 243 1.56 7.12 -13.81
CA GLU A 243 2.73 7.84 -13.30
C GLU A 243 3.11 7.36 -11.89
N TYR A 244 2.15 7.35 -10.96
CA TYR A 244 2.39 7.10 -9.54
C TYR A 244 2.21 5.63 -9.16
N THR A 245 3.04 4.72 -9.68
CA THR A 245 2.83 3.27 -9.47
C THR A 245 3.57 2.67 -8.27
N GLU A 246 4.74 3.18 -7.91
CA GLU A 246 5.47 2.79 -6.69
C GLU A 246 6.49 3.88 -6.33
N GLY A 247 6.94 3.91 -5.08
CA GLY A 247 8.07 4.72 -4.67
C GLY A 247 7.73 6.10 -4.17
N THR A 248 8.74 6.96 -4.12
CA THR A 248 8.67 8.32 -3.56
C THR A 248 8.54 9.36 -4.67
N PHE A 249 7.63 10.31 -4.51
CA PHE A 249 7.43 11.46 -5.38
C PHE A 249 7.46 12.73 -4.54
N THR A 250 8.21 13.75 -4.96
CA THR A 250 8.33 14.99 -4.18
C THR A 250 7.92 16.19 -5.02
N LYS A 251 7.07 17.05 -4.46
CA LYS A 251 6.60 18.28 -5.10
C LYS A 251 6.32 19.33 -4.03
N SER A 252 6.89 20.53 -4.19
CA SER A 252 6.63 21.69 -3.31
C SER A 252 6.80 21.40 -1.81
N GLY A 253 7.78 20.57 -1.42
CA GLY A 253 8.01 20.19 -0.02
C GLY A 253 7.21 18.98 0.46
N THR A 254 6.18 18.55 -0.28
CA THR A 254 5.42 17.32 0.00
C THR A 254 6.11 16.12 -0.61
N THR A 255 6.31 15.06 0.18
CA THR A 255 6.72 13.74 -0.31
C THR A 255 5.56 12.76 -0.24
N MET A 256 5.22 12.11 -1.35
CA MET A 256 4.24 11.02 -1.40
C MET A 256 4.96 9.68 -1.60
N VAL A 257 4.64 8.71 -0.75
CA VAL A 257 5.09 7.31 -0.87
C VAL A 257 3.92 6.48 -1.38
N VAL A 258 4.12 5.80 -2.50
CA VAL A 258 3.11 4.95 -3.12
C VAL A 258 3.49 3.48 -2.97
N SER A 259 2.61 2.73 -2.31
CA SER A 259 2.74 1.28 -2.13
C SER A 259 2.27 0.52 -3.37
N ARG A 260 2.96 -0.58 -3.71
CA ARG A 260 2.47 -1.54 -4.70
C ARG A 260 1.32 -2.41 -4.20
N GLY A 261 0.97 -2.30 -2.93
CA GLY A 261 -0.06 -3.10 -2.29
C GLY A 261 0.33 -4.56 -2.08
N LEU A 262 -0.46 -5.26 -1.27
CA LEU A 262 -0.19 -6.64 -0.89
C LEU A 262 -0.97 -7.67 -1.72
N GLY A 263 -2.27 -7.47 -1.84
CA GLY A 263 -3.22 -8.37 -2.48
C GLY A 263 -3.39 -8.10 -3.98
N ASN A 264 -4.07 -9.01 -4.65
CA ASN A 264 -4.47 -8.82 -6.04
C ASN A 264 -5.91 -8.30 -6.05
N SER A 265 -6.20 -7.31 -6.90
CA SER A 265 -7.58 -6.87 -7.17
C SER A 265 -8.07 -7.52 -8.47
N VAL A 266 -8.65 -6.75 -9.40
CA VAL A 266 -9.30 -7.20 -10.64
C VAL A 266 -8.45 -8.18 -11.46
N ILE A 267 -7.14 -7.98 -11.51
CA ILE A 267 -6.22 -8.88 -12.22
C ILE A 267 -5.57 -9.81 -11.18
N PRO A 268 -5.87 -11.12 -11.18
CA PRO A 268 -5.49 -12.03 -10.10
C PRO A 268 -4.02 -12.49 -10.15
N VAL A 269 -3.16 -11.83 -10.94
CA VAL A 269 -1.75 -12.20 -11.15
C VAL A 269 -0.88 -10.96 -11.27
N ARG A 270 0.19 -10.89 -10.49
CA ARG A 270 1.28 -9.92 -10.56
C ARG A 270 2.45 -10.47 -11.38
N ILE A 271 3.12 -9.60 -12.15
CA ILE A 271 4.35 -9.94 -12.90
C ILE A 271 5.42 -8.91 -12.55
N ASN A 272 6.58 -9.34 -12.05
CA ASN A 272 7.66 -8.48 -11.52
C ASN A 272 7.21 -7.46 -10.47
N ASN A 273 6.11 -7.74 -9.77
CA ASN A 273 5.43 -6.77 -8.95
C ASN A 273 5.00 -7.41 -7.62
N ARG A 274 5.99 -7.76 -6.80
CA ARG A 274 5.77 -8.53 -5.58
C ARG A 274 4.88 -7.78 -4.59
N PRO A 275 4.04 -8.47 -3.80
CA PRO A 275 3.37 -7.90 -2.64
C PRO A 275 4.34 -7.15 -1.74
N GLU A 276 3.99 -5.92 -1.37
CA GLU A 276 4.91 -5.00 -0.71
C GLU A 276 4.46 -4.59 0.69
N VAL A 277 5.40 -4.68 1.64
CA VAL A 277 5.35 -3.96 2.92
C VAL A 277 6.25 -2.75 2.77
N VAL A 278 5.68 -1.56 2.88
CA VAL A 278 6.43 -0.31 2.77
C VAL A 278 6.89 0.11 4.16
N VAL A 279 8.15 0.49 4.29
CA VAL A 279 8.73 1.09 5.50
C VAL A 279 9.19 2.48 5.12
N VAL A 280 8.63 3.49 5.76
CA VAL A 280 9.08 4.88 5.62
C VAL A 280 9.86 5.23 6.86
N ARG A 281 11.07 5.75 6.67
CA ARG A 281 11.93 6.25 7.74
C ARG A 281 12.21 7.71 7.46
N LEU A 282 11.85 8.56 8.41
CA LEU A 282 12.14 9.98 8.31
C LEU A 282 13.61 10.21 8.66
N GLN A 283 14.34 10.87 7.77
CA GLN A 283 15.76 11.18 7.96
C GLN A 283 16.03 12.65 7.77
N VAL A 284 16.72 13.26 8.73
CA VAL A 284 17.25 14.60 8.58
C VAL A 284 18.37 14.55 7.55
N ILE A 285 18.27 15.40 6.53
CA ILE A 285 19.37 15.63 5.61
C ILE A 285 19.96 17.01 5.93
N ASP A 286 21.25 17.05 6.22
CA ASP A 286 22.00 18.31 6.29
C ASP A 286 22.10 18.88 4.86
N GLU A 287 21.57 20.09 4.65
CA GLU A 287 21.74 20.84 3.39
C GLU A 287 23.21 21.20 3.10
#